data_AF-A0AAD0AP21-F1
#
_entry.id   AF-A0AAD0AP21-F1
#
_cell.length_a   1.000
_cell.length_b   1.000
_cell.length_c   1.000
_cell.angle_alpha   90.00
_cell.angle_beta   90.00
_cell.angle_gamma   90.00
#
_symmetry.space_group_name_H-M   'P 1'
#
loop_
_entity.id
_entity.type
_entity.pdbx_description
1 polymer ?
#
loop_
_entity_poly.entity_id
_entity_poly.type
_entity_poly.pdbx_seq_one_letter_code
_entity_poly.pdbx_strand_id
1 'polypeptide(L)' 'MNKFFDPDPSEFEKLEKERIIKELEKVIQKTEREGREEDVEKLKKELKALTHESFWDILFKPIY' A
#
# COMPACT_ATOMS: atom_id res chain seq x y z
N MET A 1 4.00 -31.28 -13.01
CA MET A 1 3.09 -30.23 -13.53
C MET A 1 3.42 -28.94 -12.81
N ASN A 2 3.78 -27.91 -13.56
CA ASN A 2 4.26 -26.61 -13.07
C ASN A 2 3.13 -25.92 -12.28
N LYS A 3 3.16 -25.97 -10.95
CA LYS A 3 2.23 -25.22 -10.06
C LYS A 3 2.62 -23.73 -9.93
N PHE A 4 3.33 -23.19 -10.92
CA PHE A 4 3.95 -21.86 -10.88
C PHE A 4 3.01 -20.70 -11.28
N PHE A 5 1.74 -20.97 -11.62
CA PHE A 5 0.92 -20.01 -12.37
C PHE A 5 -0.51 -19.77 -11.88
N ASP A 6 -0.85 -20.25 -10.69
CA ASP A 6 -2.01 -19.71 -9.97
C ASP A 6 -1.44 -18.95 -8.79
N PRO A 7 -1.10 -17.65 -8.95
CA PRO A 7 -0.76 -16.84 -7.79
C PRO A 7 -1.98 -16.91 -6.89
N ASP A 8 -1.78 -17.47 -5.70
CA ASP A 8 -2.82 -17.56 -4.69
C ASP A 8 -3.42 -16.16 -4.55
N PRO A 9 -4.75 -15.98 -4.53
CA PRO A 9 -5.34 -14.65 -4.44
C PRO A 9 -4.79 -13.85 -3.24
N SER A 10 -4.31 -14.55 -2.19
CA SER A 10 -3.58 -13.95 -1.08
C SER A 10 -2.19 -13.40 -1.46
N GLU A 11 -1.45 -14.04 -2.37
CA GLU A 11 -0.19 -13.52 -2.90
C GLU A 11 -0.40 -12.29 -3.79
N PHE A 12 -1.47 -12.28 -4.59
CA PHE A 12 -1.84 -11.11 -5.39
C PHE A 12 -2.16 -9.91 -4.49
N GLU A 13 -2.96 -10.12 -3.44
CA GLU A 13 -3.31 -9.07 -2.47
C GLU A 13 -2.05 -8.52 -1.77
N LYS A 14 -1.11 -9.38 -1.38
CA LYS A 14 0.17 -8.96 -0.78
C LYS A 14 1.03 -8.16 -1.75
N LEU A 15 1.12 -8.60 -3.01
CA LEU A 15 1.85 -7.89 -4.06
C LEU A 15 1.24 -6.52 -4.36
N GLU A 16 -0.08 -6.42 -4.37
CA GLU A 16 -0.80 -5.17 -4.58
C GLU A 16 -0.61 -4.20 -3.40
N LYS A 17 -0.73 -4.69 -2.16
CA LYS A 17 -0.40 -3.94 -0.94
C LYS A 17 1.03 -3.40 -0.99
N GLU A 18 2.00 -4.23 -1.36
CA GLU A 18 3.41 -3.83 -1.46
C GLU A 18 3.64 -2.77 -2.56
N ARG A 19 2.94 -2.89 -3.70
CA ARG A 19 2.99 -1.88 -4.77
C ARG A 19 2.45 -0.53 -4.30
N ILE A 20 1.29 -0.51 -3.65
CA ILE A 20 0.64 0.72 -3.19
C ILE A 20 1.52 1.41 -2.13
N ILE A 21 2.11 0.65 -1.21
CA ILE A 21 3.07 1.16 -0.21
C ILE A 21 4.29 1.78 -0.88
N LYS A 22 4.91 1.10 -1.87
CA LYS A 22 6.06 1.62 -2.62
C LYS A 22 5.72 2.89 -3.43
N GLU A 23 4.50 2.98 -3.95
CA GLU A 23 4.05 4.16 -4.68
C GLU A 23 3.88 5.36 -3.73
N LEU A 24 3.21 5.18 -2.58
CA LEU A 24 3.11 6.22 -1.55
C LEU A 24 4.48 6.68 -1.05
N GLU A 25 5.42 5.76 -0.80
CA GLU A 25 6.77 6.10 -0.36
C GLU A 25 7.49 6.98 -1.39
N LYS A 26 7.35 6.67 -2.69
CA LYS A 26 7.89 7.52 -3.76
C LYS A 26 7.25 8.90 -3.80
N VAL A 27 5.94 9.00 -3.61
CA VAL A 27 5.23 10.29 -3.55
C VAL A 27 5.74 11.10 -2.37
N ILE A 28 5.85 10.51 -1.18
CA ILE A 28 6.43 11.16 0.02
C ILE A 28 7.81 11.70 -0.30
N GLN A 29 8.69 10.87 -0.88
CA GLN A 29 10.06 11.26 -1.17
C GLN A 29 10.14 12.40 -2.19
N LYS A 30 9.24 12.43 -3.18
CA LYS A 30 9.15 13.51 -4.15
C LYS A 30 8.65 14.80 -3.49
N THR A 31 7.62 14.70 -2.67
CA THR A 31 7.03 15.82 -1.93
C THR A 31 8.00 16.40 -0.88
N GLU A 32 8.81 15.55 -0.22
CA GLU A 32 9.93 15.97 0.64
C GLU A 32 10.96 16.79 -0.14
N ARG A 33 11.32 16.36 -1.36
CA ARG A 33 12.22 17.14 -2.24
C ARG A 33 11.60 18.45 -2.72
N GLU A 34 10.29 18.49 -2.89
CA GLU A 34 9.55 19.71 -3.24
C GLU A 34 9.37 20.67 -2.04
N GLY A 35 9.85 20.30 -0.85
CA GLY A 35 9.81 21.14 0.34
C GLY A 35 8.41 21.31 0.95
N ARG A 36 7.47 20.42 0.61
CA ARG A 36 6.08 20.47 1.10
C ARG A 36 5.92 19.61 2.34
N GLU A 37 6.48 20.08 3.46
CA GLU A 37 6.50 19.31 4.72
C GLU A 37 5.10 18.94 5.24
N GLU A 38 4.08 19.78 5.01
CA GLU A 38 2.69 19.51 5.41
C GLU A 38 2.10 18.30 4.65
N ASP A 39 2.29 18.26 3.33
CA ASP A 39 1.87 17.14 2.49
C ASP A 39 2.62 15.85 2.87
N VAL A 40 3.91 15.95 3.20
CA VAL A 40 4.73 14.82 3.67
C VAL A 40 4.19 14.23 4.96
N GLU A 41 3.82 15.06 5.94
CA GLU A 41 3.28 14.57 7.22
C GLU A 41 1.94 13.85 7.02
N LYS A 42 1.08 14.40 6.14
CA LYS A 42 -0.18 13.76 5.78
C LYS A 42 0.03 12.41 5.10
N LEU A 43 0.91 12.35 4.10
CA LEU A 43 1.24 11.11 3.39
C LEU A 43 1.92 10.07 4.30
N LYS A 44 2.74 10.48 5.27
CA LYS A 44 3.31 9.57 6.29
C LYS A 44 2.23 8.96 7.19
N LYS A 45 1.19 9.72 7.55
CA LYS A 45 0.03 9.19 8.31
C LYS A 45 -0.78 8.20 7.47
N GLU A 46 -0.99 8.50 6.18
CA GLU A 46 -1.66 7.58 5.25
C GLU A 46 -0.85 6.30 5.04
N LEU A 47 0.47 6.38 4.86
CA LEU A 47 1.36 5.21 4.76
C LEU A 47 1.30 4.34 6.03
N LYS A 48 1.24 4.97 7.21
CA LYS A 48 1.08 4.28 8.50
C LYS A 48 -0.29 3.61 8.64
N ALA A 49 -1.35 4.23 8.10
CA ALA A 49 -2.67 3.63 8.06
C ALA A 49 -2.69 2.42 7.10
N LEU A 50 -2.07 2.54 5.92
CA LEU A 50 -1.93 1.46 4.95
C LEU A 50 -1.02 0.32 5.44
N THR A 51 -0.08 0.54 6.36
CA THR A 51 0.67 -0.58 6.95
C THR A 51 -0.12 -1.31 8.03
N HIS A 52 -1.24 -0.74 8.48
CA HIS A 52 -2.13 -1.41 9.41
C HIS A 52 -2.99 -2.43 8.66
N GLU A 53 -2.84 -3.71 9.00
CA GLU A 53 -3.60 -4.80 8.36
C GLU A 53 -5.12 -4.55 8.43
N SER A 54 -5.58 -4.02 9.57
CA SER A 54 -6.99 -3.64 9.81
C SER A 54 -7.54 -2.63 8.80
N PHE A 55 -6.70 -1.75 8.23
CA PHE A 55 -7.14 -0.80 7.20
C PHE A 55 -7.47 -1.54 5.92
N TRP A 56 -6.61 -2.47 5.52
CA TRP A 56 -6.84 -3.31 4.35
C TRP A 56 -7.97 -4.32 4.56
N ASP A 57 -8.13 -4.88 5.75
CA ASP A 57 -9.25 -5.75 6.10
C ASP A 57 -10.60 -5.05 5.99
N ILE A 58 -10.64 -3.72 6.21
CA ILE A 58 -11.85 -2.91 5.99
C ILE A 58 -12.00 -2.58 4.51
N LEU A 59 -10.92 -2.21 3.82
CA LEU A 59 -10.94 -1.75 2.43
C LEU A 59 -11.24 -2.87 1.42
N PHE A 60 -10.66 -4.04 1.65
CA PHE A 60 -10.80 -5.23 0.80
C PHE A 60 -11.77 -6.25 1.37
N LYS A 61 -12.51 -5.92 2.45
CA LYS A 61 -13.54 -6.82 2.95
C LYS A 61 -14.52 -7.10 1.82
N PRO A 62 -14.73 -8.37 1.42
CA PRO A 62 -15.78 -8.68 0.48
C PRO A 62 -17.11 -8.33 1.17
N ILE A 63 -17.81 -7.34 0.62
CA ILE A 63 -19.19 -7.05 0.98
C ILE A 63 -19.99 -8.27 0.48
N TYR A 64 -20.34 -9.17 1.40
CA TYR A 64 -21.19 -10.33 1.15
C TYR A 64 -22.66 -9.93 1.04
#